data_AF-K2CWW9-F1
#
_entry.id   AF-K2CWW9-F1
#
_cell.length_a   1.000
_cell.length_b   1.000
_cell.length_c   1.000
_cell.angle_alpha   90.00
_cell.angle_beta   90.00
_cell.angle_gamma   90.00
#
_symmetry.space_group_name_H-M   'P 1'
#
loop_
_entity.id
_entity.type
_entity.pdbx_description
1 polymer ?
#
loop_
_entity_poly.entity_id
_entity_poly.type
_entity_poly.pdbx_seq_one_letter_code
_entity_poly.pdbx_strand_id
1 'polypeptide(L)'
;MISTFGGIIISQLLKILVARPRPDPSLINQISHFLGSDSFPSGHVLTAISLYGFILYIAYTQLKKSLVRKFIIGFCLSIILLMGVSRIYLGAHWFSDVLGAYLIGFVWLSVIIFVYHKFKKV
;
A
#
# COMPACT_ATOMS: atom_id res chain seq x y z
N MET A 1 12.63 6.28 -1.25
CA MET A 1 12.35 6.35 -2.70
C MET A 1 12.32 4.98 -3.34
N ILE A 2 13.36 4.12 -3.16
CA ILE A 2 13.38 2.74 -3.69
C ILE A 2 12.14 1.92 -3.30
N SER A 3 11.71 1.99 -2.03
CA SER A 3 10.49 1.32 -1.55
C SER A 3 9.25 1.65 -2.39
N THR A 4 8.97 2.93 -2.57
CA THR A 4 7.76 3.39 -3.26
C THR A 4 7.83 3.14 -4.76
N PHE A 5 8.97 3.42 -5.40
CA PHE A 5 9.14 3.20 -6.84
C PHE A 5 9.07 1.72 -7.22
N GLY A 6 9.74 0.84 -6.49
CA GLY A 6 9.64 -0.59 -6.76
C GLY A 6 8.23 -1.15 -6.48
N GLY A 7 7.54 -0.60 -5.49
CA GLY A 7 6.12 -0.91 -5.25
C GLY A 7 5.23 -0.53 -6.45
N ILE A 8 5.42 0.66 -7.02
CA ILE A 8 4.68 1.09 -8.22
C ILE A 8 4.96 0.15 -9.40
N ILE A 9 6.21 -0.24 -9.62
CA ILE A 9 6.57 -1.18 -10.70
C ILE A 9 5.84 -2.52 -10.52
N ILE A 10 5.88 -3.10 -9.31
CA ILE A 10 5.15 -4.34 -9.00
C ILE A 10 3.65 -4.18 -9.25
N SER A 11 3.07 -3.05 -8.84
CA SER A 11 1.65 -2.78 -9.07
C SER A 11 1.30 -2.72 -10.56
N GLN A 12 2.15 -2.12 -11.39
CA GLN A 12 1.89 -2.03 -12.84
C GLN A 12 2.03 -3.39 -13.52
N LEU A 13 3.06 -4.17 -13.16
CA LEU A 13 3.25 -5.52 -13.69
C LEU A 13 2.04 -6.43 -13.38
N LEU A 14 1.56 -6.39 -12.13
CA LEU A 14 0.41 -7.19 -11.73
C LEU A 14 -0.90 -6.74 -12.38
N LYS A 15 -1.06 -5.44 -12.66
CA LYS A 15 -2.22 -4.93 -13.40
C LYS A 15 -2.29 -5.52 -14.81
N ILE A 16 -1.16 -5.58 -15.50
CA ILE A 16 -1.06 -6.18 -16.84
C ILE A 16 -1.35 -7.68 -16.80
N LEU A 17 -0.81 -8.39 -15.80
CA LEU A 17 -0.96 -9.85 -15.70
C LEU A 17 -2.37 -10.29 -15.31
N VAL A 18 -3.03 -9.56 -14.41
CA VAL A 18 -4.35 -9.94 -13.90
C VAL A 18 -5.47 -9.33 -14.72
N ALA A 19 -5.26 -8.16 -15.33
CA ALA A 19 -6.21 -7.45 -16.20
C ALA A 19 -7.65 -7.41 -15.66
N ARG A 20 -7.78 -7.26 -14.33
CA ARG A 20 -9.07 -7.37 -13.64
C ARG A 20 -9.90 -6.10 -13.87
N PRO A 21 -11.17 -6.20 -14.31
CA PRO A 21 -12.04 -5.04 -14.43
C PRO A 21 -12.38 -4.43 -13.07
N ARG A 22 -12.52 -3.10 -13.05
CA ARG A 22 -12.99 -2.35 -11.87
C ARG A 22 -14.46 -2.63 -11.54
N PRO A 23 -14.90 -2.32 -10.31
CA PRO A 23 -16.31 -2.43 -9.96
C PRO A 23 -17.18 -1.59 -10.89
N ASP A 24 -18.27 -2.17 -11.38
CA ASP A 24 -19.15 -1.51 -12.35
C ASP A 24 -19.92 -0.34 -11.69
N PRO A 25 -19.97 0.85 -12.31
CA PRO A 25 -20.76 1.98 -11.82
C PRO A 25 -22.26 1.67 -11.67
N SER A 26 -22.80 0.69 -12.39
CA SER A 26 -24.19 0.24 -12.28
C SER A 26 -24.44 -0.63 -11.04
N LEU A 27 -23.39 -1.26 -10.49
CA LEU A 27 -23.47 -2.12 -9.31
C LEU A 27 -23.16 -1.39 -8.01
N ILE A 28 -22.38 -0.30 -8.08
CA ILE A 28 -21.90 0.44 -6.91
C ILE A 28 -21.90 1.93 -7.23
N ASN A 29 -22.32 2.75 -6.27
CA ASN A 29 -22.28 4.20 -6.39
C ASN A 29 -20.81 4.68 -6.48
N GLN A 30 -20.29 4.83 -7.70
CA GLN A 30 -18.93 5.34 -7.92
C GLN A 30 -18.90 6.84 -7.66
N ILE A 31 -18.28 7.21 -6.55
CA ILE A 31 -18.16 8.61 -6.13
C ILE A 31 -17.07 9.35 -6.94
N SER A 32 -16.20 8.62 -7.64
CA SER A 32 -15.08 9.17 -8.40
C SER A 32 -14.88 8.45 -9.72
N HIS A 33 -14.71 9.22 -10.81
CA HIS A 33 -14.35 8.70 -12.13
C HIS A 33 -12.87 8.32 -12.16
N PHE A 34 -12.57 7.08 -12.54
CA PHE A 34 -11.21 6.60 -12.66
C PHE A 34 -10.85 6.27 -14.11
N LEU A 35 -9.71 6.80 -14.57
CA LEU A 35 -9.11 6.45 -15.86
C LEU A 35 -8.41 5.08 -15.73
N GLY A 36 -8.78 4.12 -16.57
CA GLY A 36 -8.13 2.81 -16.72
C GLY A 36 -8.94 1.59 -16.25
N SER A 37 -8.79 0.47 -16.96
CA SER A 37 -9.52 -0.80 -16.78
C SER A 37 -9.09 -1.62 -15.56
N ASP A 38 -7.82 -1.52 -15.14
CA ASP A 38 -7.23 -2.55 -14.28
C ASP A 38 -7.37 -2.22 -12.78
N SER A 39 -8.07 -3.09 -12.06
CA SER A 39 -8.41 -2.95 -10.65
C SER A 39 -7.42 -3.62 -9.71
N PHE A 40 -6.89 -4.79 -10.06
CA PHE A 40 -5.99 -5.55 -9.18
C PHE A 40 -4.51 -5.27 -9.47
N PRO A 41 -3.66 -5.09 -8.45
CA PRO A 41 -3.99 -4.75 -7.07
C PRO A 41 -4.25 -3.24 -6.91
N SER A 42 -4.74 -2.80 -5.75
CA SER A 42 -4.86 -1.37 -5.48
C SER A 42 -3.50 -0.70 -5.31
N GLY A 43 -3.10 0.11 -6.30
CA GLY A 43 -1.83 0.85 -6.27
C GLY A 43 -1.74 1.87 -5.14
N HIS A 44 -2.86 2.46 -4.70
CA HIS A 44 -2.90 3.40 -3.57
C HIS A 44 -2.54 2.70 -2.25
N VAL A 45 -3.12 1.52 -2.03
CA VAL A 45 -2.85 0.69 -0.85
C VAL A 45 -1.40 0.23 -0.84
N LEU A 46 -0.90 -0.24 -2.00
CA LEU A 46 0.47 -0.72 -2.12
C LEU A 46 1.51 0.41 -1.93
N THR A 47 1.22 1.61 -2.44
CA THR A 47 2.02 2.82 -2.19
C THR A 47 2.00 3.21 -0.72
N ALA A 48 0.83 3.17 -0.07
CA ALA A 48 0.69 3.50 1.34
C ALA A 48 1.51 2.54 2.23
N ILE A 49 1.45 1.24 1.99
CA ILE A 49 2.26 0.25 2.72
C ILE A 49 3.74 0.47 2.48
N SER A 50 4.14 0.70 1.22
CA SER A 50 5.56 0.88 0.87
C SER A 50 6.17 2.11 1.54
N LEU A 51 5.43 3.22 1.60
CA LEU A 51 5.89 4.47 2.20
C LEU A 51 5.73 4.47 3.72
N TYR A 52 4.49 4.40 4.20
CA TYR A 52 4.18 4.53 5.62
C TYR A 52 4.62 3.30 6.42
N GLY A 53 4.61 2.10 5.82
CA GLY A 53 5.14 0.90 6.46
C GLY A 53 6.65 0.99 6.68
N PHE A 54 7.40 1.58 5.74
CA PHE A 54 8.83 1.79 5.92
C PHE A 54 9.13 2.87 6.96
N ILE A 55 8.38 3.99 6.95
CA ILE A 55 8.49 5.03 8.00
C ILE A 55 8.18 4.44 9.38
N LEU A 56 7.11 3.65 9.49
CA LEU A 56 6.74 2.94 10.71
C LEU A 56 7.88 2.04 11.19
N TYR A 57 8.46 1.25 10.30
CA TYR A 57 9.58 0.37 10.61
C TYR A 57 10.80 1.15 11.13
N ILE A 58 11.18 2.25 10.48
CA ILE A 58 12.28 3.11 10.94
C ILE A 58 11.96 3.74 12.30
N ALA A 59 10.73 4.26 12.48
CA ALA A 59 10.30 4.82 13.76
C ALA A 59 10.34 3.77 14.88
N TYR A 60 9.94 2.54 14.59
CA TYR A 60 9.95 1.44 15.56
C TYR A 60 11.38 1.04 15.97
N THR A 61 12.31 1.01 15.01
CA THR A 61 13.67 0.49 15.22
C THR A 61 14.70 1.53 15.64
N GLN A 62 14.57 2.79 15.20
CA GLN A 62 15.58 3.83 15.42
C GLN A 62 15.18 4.83 16.51
N LEU A 63 13.88 5.03 16.76
CA LEU A 63 13.45 5.95 17.82
C LEU A 63 13.40 5.25 19.19
N LYS A 64 13.84 5.98 20.21
CA LYS A 64 13.67 5.59 21.61
C LYS A 64 12.17 5.40 21.92
N LYS A 65 11.87 4.55 22.91
CA LYS A 65 10.50 4.35 23.39
C LYS A 65 9.97 5.66 23.97
N SER A 66 9.17 6.39 23.19
CA SER A 66 8.61 7.70 23.54
C SER A 66 7.17 7.83 23.03
N LEU A 67 6.44 8.84 23.52
CA LEU A 67 5.11 9.18 23.01
C LEU A 67 5.14 9.52 21.52
N VAL A 68 6.20 10.22 21.07
CA VAL A 68 6.42 10.55 19.66
C VAL A 68 6.48 9.29 18.80
N ARG A 69 7.24 8.27 19.24
CA ARG A 69 7.29 6.98 18.53
C ARG A 69 5.92 6.33 18.43
N LYS A 70 5.15 6.29 19.53
CA LYS A 70 3.79 5.71 19.53
C LYS A 70 2.87 6.46 18.56
N PHE A 71 2.93 7.79 18.56
CA PHE A 71 2.14 8.63 17.66
C PHE A 71 2.46 8.35 16.19
N ILE A 72 3.75 8.31 15.82
CA ILE A 72 4.17 8.04 14.43
C ILE A 72 3.70 6.65 13.97
N ILE A 73 3.85 5.63 14.82
CA ILE A 73 3.40 4.27 14.51
C ILE A 73 1.88 4.25 14.33
N GLY A 74 1.12 4.82 15.26
CA GLY A 74 -0.33 4.90 15.18
C GLY A 74 -0.80 5.63 13.94
N PHE A 75 -0.21 6.78 13.63
CA PHE A 75 -0.52 7.55 12.43
C PHE A 75 -0.26 6.75 11.14
N CYS A 76 0.91 6.10 11.02
CA CYS A 76 1.22 5.31 9.84
C CYS A 76 0.27 4.12 9.67
N LEU A 77 -0.06 3.41 10.75
CA LEU A 77 -1.03 2.31 10.72
C LEU A 77 -2.42 2.80 10.29
N SER A 78 -2.88 3.92 10.85
CA SER A 78 -4.16 4.51 10.49
C SER A 78 -4.22 4.86 9.00
N ILE A 79 -3.17 5.47 8.45
CA ILE A 79 -3.12 5.78 7.01
C ILE A 79 -3.17 4.50 6.16
N ILE A 80 -2.41 3.47 6.52
CA ILE A 80 -2.40 2.19 5.78
C ILE A 80 -3.79 1.55 5.76
N LEU A 81 -4.48 1.51 6.91
CA LEU A 81 -5.82 0.92 7.03
C LEU A 81 -6.88 1.76 6.32
N LEU A 82 -6.91 3.08 6.59
CA LEU A 82 -7.89 3.98 6.00
C LEU A 82 -7.72 4.12 4.49
N MET A 83 -6.51 3.91 3.95
CA MET A 83 -6.30 3.89 2.51
C MET A 83 -7.12 2.79 1.84
N GLY A 84 -7.11 1.56 2.38
CA GLY A 84 -7.90 0.45 1.84
C GLY A 84 -9.40 0.71 1.95
N VAL A 85 -9.86 1.16 3.12
CA VAL A 85 -11.27 1.52 3.34
C VAL A 85 -11.72 2.59 2.35
N SER A 86 -10.92 3.64 2.14
CA SER A 86 -11.25 4.72 1.20
C SER A 86 -11.44 4.21 -0.23
N ARG A 87 -10.64 3.21 -0.65
CA ARG A 87 -10.72 2.66 -2.01
C ARG A 87 -11.97 1.82 -2.24
N ILE A 88 -12.44 1.13 -1.21
CA ILE A 88 -13.70 0.38 -1.24
C ILE A 88 -14.87 1.36 -1.19
N TYR A 89 -14.84 2.32 -0.26
CA TYR A 89 -15.90 3.31 -0.05
C TYR A 89 -16.18 4.14 -1.32
N LEU A 90 -15.13 4.54 -2.03
CA LEU A 90 -15.27 5.29 -3.29
C LEU A 90 -15.69 4.43 -4.50
N GLY A 91 -15.90 3.11 -4.30
CA GLY A 91 -16.20 2.17 -5.39
C GLY A 91 -15.04 1.97 -6.37
N ALA A 92 -13.81 2.32 -5.99
CA ALA A 92 -12.65 2.31 -6.87
C ALA A 92 -12.09 0.90 -7.14
N HIS A 93 -12.22 0.04 -6.14
CA HIS A 93 -11.62 -1.27 -6.06
C HIS A 93 -12.53 -2.25 -5.35
N TRP A 94 -12.47 -3.52 -5.74
CA TRP A 94 -13.10 -4.60 -4.99
C TRP A 94 -12.37 -4.83 -3.67
N PHE A 95 -13.07 -5.39 -2.69
CA PHE A 95 -12.46 -5.79 -1.41
C PHE A 95 -11.21 -6.69 -1.61
N SER A 96 -11.28 -7.63 -2.56
CA SER A 96 -10.16 -8.52 -2.86
C SER A 96 -8.95 -7.82 -3.50
N ASP A 97 -9.13 -6.69 -4.22
CA ASP A 97 -8.00 -5.90 -4.73
C ASP A 97 -7.23 -5.22 -3.61
N VAL A 98 -7.97 -4.75 -2.60
CA VAL A 98 -7.42 -4.12 -1.41
C VAL A 98 -6.73 -5.16 -0.53
N LEU A 99 -7.36 -6.31 -0.30
CA LEU A 99 -6.76 -7.40 0.47
C LEU A 99 -5.49 -7.95 -0.20
N GLY A 100 -5.53 -8.16 -1.52
CA GLY A 100 -4.36 -8.57 -2.29
C GLY A 100 -3.24 -7.52 -2.24
N ALA A 101 -3.58 -6.24 -2.36
CA ALA A 101 -2.61 -5.15 -2.21
C ALA A 101 -1.97 -5.11 -0.82
N TYR A 102 -2.72 -5.42 0.26
CA TYR A 102 -2.15 -5.57 1.60
C TYR A 102 -1.10 -6.66 1.65
N LEU A 103 -1.44 -7.87 1.19
CA LEU A 103 -0.54 -9.02 1.21
C LEU A 103 0.73 -8.77 0.39
N ILE A 104 0.57 -8.32 -0.87
CA ILE A 104 1.69 -8.00 -1.76
C ILE A 104 2.53 -6.87 -1.18
N GLY A 105 1.89 -5.83 -0.65
CA GLY A 105 2.58 -4.70 -0.02
C GLY A 105 3.43 -5.12 1.18
N PHE A 106 2.93 -6.03 2.02
CA PHE A 106 3.70 -6.56 3.15
C PHE A 106 4.91 -7.37 2.69
N VAL A 107 4.76 -8.26 1.70
CA VAL A 107 5.87 -9.02 1.12
C VAL A 107 6.94 -8.06 0.57
N TRP A 108 6.51 -7.06 -0.19
CA TRP A 108 7.40 -6.05 -0.75
C TRP A 108 8.13 -5.24 0.34
N LEU A 109 7.41 -4.81 1.37
CA LEU A 109 7.99 -4.11 2.51
C LEU A 109 9.05 -4.96 3.21
N SER A 110 8.81 -6.26 3.41
CA SER A 110 9.79 -7.19 3.97
C SER A 110 11.06 -7.28 3.12
N VAL A 111 10.94 -7.34 1.79
CA VAL A 111 12.08 -7.30 0.87
C VAL A 111 12.86 -6.00 1.03
N ILE A 112 12.18 -4.86 1.09
CA ILE A 112 12.82 -3.55 1.27
C ILE A 112 13.55 -3.46 2.61
N ILE A 113 12.96 -3.96 3.69
CA ILE A 113 13.60 -3.99 5.01
C ILE A 113 14.86 -4.87 4.98
N PHE A 114 14.78 -6.05 4.33
CA PHE A 114 15.94 -6.93 4.16
C PHE A 114 17.08 -6.23 3.41
N VAL A 115 16.75 -5.58 2.28
CA VAL A 115 17.71 -4.82 1.48
C VAL A 115 18.30 -3.66 2.30
N TYR A 116 17.48 -2.91 3.03
CA TYR A 116 17.93 -1.84 3.93
C TYR A 116 18.94 -2.35 4.96
N HIS A 117 18.68 -3.49 5.59
CA HIS A 117 19.60 -4.08 6.55
C HIS A 117 20.92 -4.52 5.93
N LYS A 118 20.91 -5.02 4.69
CA LYS A 118 22.14 -5.38 3.97
C LYS A 118 23.01 -4.15 3.72
N PHE A 119 22.42 -3.06 3.25
CA PHE A 119 23.14 -1.81 3.00
C PHE A 119 23.59 -1.10 4.28
N LYS A 120 22.85 -1.22 5.39
CA LYS A 120 23.24 -0.62 6.67
C LYS A 120 24.41 -1.33 7.36
N LYS A 121 24.66 -2.60 7.02
CA LYS A 121 25.75 -3.42 7.58
C LYS A 121 27.08 -3.27 6.82
N VAL A 122 27.06 -2.57 5.69
CA VAL A 122 28.25 -2.12 4.93
C VAL A 122 28.58 -0.72 5.40
#